data_AF-A0A419JEI2-F1
#
_entry.id   AF-A0A419JEI2-F1
#
_cell.length_a   1.000
_cell.length_b   1.000
_cell.length_c   1.000
_cell.angle_alpha   90.00
_cell.angle_beta   90.00
_cell.angle_gamma   90.00
#
_symmetry.space_group_name_H-M   'P 1'
#
loop_
_entity.id
_entity.type
_entity.pdbx_description
1 polymer ?
#
loop_
_entity_poly.entity_id
_entity_poly.type
_entity_poly.pdbx_seq_one_letter_code
_entity_poly.pdbx_strand_id
1 'polypeptide(L)'
;MSEEMKKRVLGLVSLHRSVIAEGGGSLCKKFNQEAARVLLELEEEGLFDLSDRMMDILAQCKGQSRGEHDGICERGRMVQGMLDAIEKWVQD
;
A
#
# COMPACT_ATOMS: atom_id res chain seq x y z
N MET A 1 10.17 -2.17 -15.14
CA MET A 1 9.45 -2.94 -14.11
C MET A 1 8.86 -4.19 -14.75
N SER A 2 8.94 -5.34 -14.07
CA SER A 2 8.37 -6.60 -14.58
C SER A 2 6.83 -6.59 -14.55
N GLU A 3 6.19 -7.41 -15.39
CA GLU A 3 4.72 -7.59 -15.36
C GLU A 3 4.24 -8.20 -14.03
N GLU A 4 5.07 -9.01 -13.39
CA GLU A 4 4.77 -9.52 -12.05
C GLU A 4 4.76 -8.38 -11.02
N MET A 5 5.79 -7.52 -11.04
CA MET A 5 5.88 -6.39 -10.13
C MET A 5 4.72 -5.41 -10.32
N LYS A 6 4.35 -5.13 -11.57
CA LYS A 6 3.15 -4.35 -11.91
C LYS A 6 1.90 -4.93 -11.25
N LYS A 7 1.66 -6.23 -11.38
CA LYS A 7 0.51 -6.90 -10.75
C LYS A 7 0.54 -6.80 -9.22
N ARG A 8 1.72 -6.90 -8.59
CA ARG A 8 1.86 -6.79 -7.14
C ARG A 8 1.55 -5.39 -6.63
N VAL A 9 2.08 -4.36 -7.29
CA VAL A 9 1.77 -2.96 -6.96
C VAL A 9 0.28 -2.68 -7.12
N LEU A 10 -0.34 -3.09 -8.23
CA LEU A 10 -1.79 -2.95 -8.44
C LEU A 10 -2.61 -3.74 -7.40
N GLY A 11 -2.11 -4.90 -6.97
CA GLY A 11 -2.69 -5.68 -5.89
C GLY A 11 -2.74 -4.93 -4.56
N LEU A 12 -1.70 -4.15 -4.23
CA LEU A 12 -1.68 -3.28 -3.04
C LEU A 12 -2.71 -2.18 -3.11
N VAL A 13 -2.86 -1.53 -4.28
CA VAL A 13 -3.85 -0.48 -4.49
C VAL A 13 -5.26 -1.04 -4.21
N SER A 14 -5.56 -2.22 -4.76
CA SER A 14 -6.84 -2.91 -4.53
C SER A 14 -7.05 -3.29 -3.05
N LEU A 15 -6.02 -3.85 -2.41
CA LEU A 15 -6.08 -4.21 -0.99
C LEU A 15 -6.35 -3.01 -0.09
N HIS A 16 -5.72 -1.87 -0.38
CA HIS A 16 -5.96 -0.66 0.39
C HIS A 16 -7.37 -0.08 0.14
N ARG A 17 -7.93 -0.23 -1.06
CA ARG A 17 -9.35 0.12 -1.31
C ARG A 17 -10.28 -0.68 -0.42
N SER A 18 -9.99 -1.96 -0.15
CA SER A 18 -10.74 -2.76 0.85
C SER A 18 -10.60 -2.18 2.27
N VAL A 19 -9.40 -1.73 2.68
CA VAL A 19 -9.21 -1.01 3.97
C VAL A 19 -10.10 0.23 4.04
N ILE A 20 -10.26 0.96 2.94
CA ILE A 20 -11.11 2.16 2.88
C ILE A 20 -12.60 1.81 2.86
N ALA A 21 -13.00 0.68 2.29
CA ALA A 21 -14.40 0.27 2.26
C ALA A 21 -14.87 -0.30 3.60
N GLU A 22 -14.04 -1.13 4.23
CA GLU A 22 -14.43 -1.99 5.35
C GLU A 22 -13.82 -1.53 6.68
N GLY A 23 -12.68 -0.83 6.65
CA GLY A 23 -11.91 -0.52 7.86
C GLY A 23 -11.23 -1.75 8.46
N GLY A 24 -10.97 -1.71 9.75
CA GLY A 24 -10.51 -2.86 10.54
C GLY A 24 -8.98 -2.98 10.64
N GLY A 25 -8.53 -3.37 11.83
CA GLY A 25 -7.11 -3.61 12.12
C GLY A 25 -6.49 -4.74 11.31
N SER A 26 -7.25 -5.80 11.01
CA SER A 26 -6.76 -6.96 10.24
C SER A 26 -6.45 -6.61 8.79
N LEU A 27 -7.31 -5.84 8.11
CA LEU A 27 -7.03 -5.34 6.76
C LEU A 27 -5.86 -4.36 6.74
N CYS A 28 -5.77 -3.45 7.72
CA CYS A 28 -4.61 -2.56 7.86
C CYS A 28 -3.30 -3.34 8.04
N LYS A 29 -3.30 -4.38 8.88
CA LYS A 29 -2.15 -5.24 9.11
C LYS A 29 -1.75 -6.00 7.84
N LYS A 30 -2.72 -6.56 7.13
CA LYS A 30 -2.48 -7.26 5.86
C LYS A 30 -1.88 -6.33 4.81
N PHE A 31 -2.42 -5.12 4.66
CA PHE A 31 -1.87 -4.12 3.77
C PHE A 31 -0.41 -3.79 4.10
N ASN A 32 -0.10 -3.49 5.36
CA ASN A 32 1.26 -3.16 5.77
C ASN A 32 2.25 -4.30 5.52
N GLN A 33 1.84 -5.56 5.74
CA GLN A 33 2.70 -6.72 5.47
C GLN A 33 3.00 -6.89 3.98
N GLU A 34 1.98 -6.78 3.14
CA GLU A 34 2.16 -6.89 1.69
C GLU A 34 2.94 -5.69 1.13
N ALA A 35 2.69 -4.47 1.62
CA ALA A 35 3.42 -3.28 1.19
C ALA A 35 4.91 -3.35 1.56
N ALA A 36 5.24 -3.87 2.74
CA ALA A 36 6.63 -4.11 3.14
C ALA A 36 7.31 -5.17 2.26
N ARG A 37 6.59 -6.23 1.84
CA ARG A 37 7.13 -7.23 0.91
C ARG A 37 7.41 -6.61 -0.46
N VAL A 38 6.45 -5.87 -1.01
CA VAL A 38 6.62 -5.20 -2.30
C VAL A 38 7.76 -4.19 -2.26
N LEU A 39 7.94 -3.44 -1.16
CA LEU A 39 9.08 -2.54 -0.99
C LEU A 39 10.42 -3.27 -1.18
N LEU A 40 10.61 -4.43 -0.54
CA LEU A 40 11.83 -5.22 -0.70
C LEU A 40 12.03 -5.69 -2.14
N GLU A 41 10.97 -6.18 -2.78
CA GLU A 41 11.04 -6.65 -4.17
C GLU A 41 11.32 -5.50 -5.16
N LEU A 42 10.81 -4.29 -4.89
CA LEU A 42 11.13 -3.08 -5.65
C LEU A 42 12.62 -2.69 -5.51
N GLU A 43 13.16 -2.77 -4.29
CA GLU A 43 14.59 -2.53 -4.03
C GLU A 43 15.48 -3.56 -4.75
N GLU A 44 15.08 -4.84 -4.73
CA GLU A 44 15.78 -5.93 -5.43
C GLU A 44 15.78 -5.76 -6.96
N GLU A 45 14.67 -5.26 -7.55
CA GLU A 45 14.58 -4.92 -8.98
C GLU A 45 15.27 -3.57 -9.32
N GLY A 46 15.80 -2.83 -8.35
CA GLY A 46 16.43 -1.52 -8.55
C GLY A 46 15.45 -0.39 -8.88
N LEU A 47 14.18 -0.54 -8.52
CA LEU A 47 13.10 0.42 -8.76
C LEU A 47 13.02 1.45 -7.63
N PHE A 48 14.13 2.16 -7.37
CA PHE A 48 14.29 3.00 -6.17
C PHE A 48 13.25 4.12 -6.05
N ASP A 49 12.85 4.77 -7.15
CA ASP A 49 11.81 5.81 -7.12
C ASP A 49 10.45 5.28 -6.60
N LEU A 50 10.12 4.02 -6.91
CA LEU A 50 8.94 3.36 -6.38
C LEU A 50 9.13 2.94 -4.93
N SER A 51 10.32 2.44 -4.58
CA SER A 51 10.66 2.07 -3.21
C SER A 51 10.52 3.26 -2.28
N ASP A 52 11.04 4.43 -2.64
CA ASP A 52 10.91 5.67 -1.85
C ASP A 52 9.44 6.05 -1.62
N ARG A 53 8.62 6.00 -2.68
CA ARG A 53 7.18 6.25 -2.54
C ARG A 53 6.48 5.22 -1.66
N MET A 54 6.89 3.96 -1.71
CA MET A 54 6.33 2.91 -0.85
C MET A 54 6.75 3.11 0.61
N MET A 55 7.98 3.57 0.86
CA MET A 55 8.43 3.98 2.20
C MET A 55 7.58 5.14 2.74
N ASP A 56 7.31 6.15 1.91
CA ASP A 56 6.43 7.27 2.29
C ASP A 56 5.02 6.79 2.66
N ILE A 57 4.47 5.85 1.90
CA ILE A 57 3.17 5.21 2.18
C ILE A 57 3.20 4.48 3.53
N LEU A 58 4.21 3.62 3.75
CA LEU A 58 4.35 2.86 4.99
C LEU A 58 4.54 3.79 6.20
N ALA A 59 5.23 4.91 6.04
CA ALA A 59 5.41 5.92 7.09
C ALA A 59 4.07 6.56 7.53
N GLN A 60 3.05 6.59 6.65
CA GLN A 60 1.71 7.06 7.02
C GLN A 60 0.86 6.00 7.74
N CYS A 61 1.22 4.71 7.63
CA CYS A 61 0.39 3.60 8.07
C CYS A 61 0.82 3.01 9.42
N LYS A 62 0.17 3.46 10.51
CA LYS A 62 0.40 2.95 11.89
C LYS A 62 -0.40 1.68 12.23
N GLY A 63 -0.79 0.88 11.23
CA GLY A 63 -1.84 -0.16 11.32
C GLY A 63 -1.70 -1.22 12.42
N GLN A 64 -0.53 -1.35 13.06
CA GLN A 64 -0.27 -2.31 14.15
C GLN A 64 -1.03 -2.02 15.46
N SER A 65 -1.67 -0.86 15.59
CA SER A 65 -2.29 -0.40 16.86
C SER A 65 -3.82 -0.28 16.81
N ARG A 66 -4.47 -0.81 15.76
CA ARG A 66 -5.93 -0.70 15.56
C ARG A 66 -6.67 -1.98 15.91
N GLY A 67 -7.83 -1.84 16.53
CA GLY A 67 -8.75 -2.94 16.81
C GLY A 67 -9.39 -3.50 15.54
N GLU A 68 -9.81 -4.77 15.58
CA GLU A 68 -10.50 -5.46 14.47
C GLU A 68 -11.72 -4.67 13.95
N HIS A 69 -12.42 -3.97 14.86
CA HIS A 69 -13.65 -3.23 14.57
C HIS A 69 -13.44 -1.71 14.44
N ASP A 70 -12.19 -1.24 14.45
CA ASP A 70 -11.92 0.16 14.20
C ASP A 70 -12.27 0.48 12.74
N GLY A 71 -13.03 1.54 12.47
CA GLY A 71 -13.36 1.95 11.09
C GLY A 71 -12.13 2.42 10.29
N ILE A 72 -12.33 3.18 9.22
CA ILE A 72 -11.21 3.72 8.40
C ILE A 72 -10.31 4.63 9.26
N CYS A 73 -8.98 4.62 9.03
CA CYS A 73 -8.08 5.53 9.74
C CYS A 73 -8.15 6.93 9.14
N GLU A 74 -7.84 7.96 9.94
CA GLU A 74 -7.84 9.37 9.49
C GLU A 74 -6.97 9.59 8.24
N ARG A 75 -5.88 8.82 8.11
CA ARG A 75 -4.92 8.91 6.99
C ARG A 75 -5.30 8.04 5.80
N GLY A 76 -6.32 7.18 5.92
CA GLY A 76 -6.62 6.17 4.92
C GLY A 76 -6.88 6.80 3.56
N ARG A 77 -7.74 7.82 3.48
CA ARG A 77 -8.04 8.47 2.18
C ARG A 77 -6.82 9.16 1.56
N MET A 78 -5.93 9.72 2.37
CA MET A 78 -4.67 10.31 1.90
C MET A 78 -3.75 9.23 1.32
N VAL A 79 -3.56 8.12 2.05
CA VAL A 79 -2.74 6.99 1.58
C VAL A 79 -3.31 6.38 0.29
N GLN A 80 -4.63 6.25 0.19
CA GLN A 80 -5.26 5.80 -1.05
C GLN A 80 -4.93 6.74 -2.22
N GLY A 81 -4.96 8.05 -2.00
CA GLY A 81 -4.57 9.02 -3.04
C GLY A 81 -3.12 8.87 -3.50
N MET A 82 -2.19 8.55 -2.59
CA MET A 82 -0.79 8.26 -2.93
C MET A 82 -0.69 6.99 -3.79
N LEU A 83 -1.43 5.94 -3.41
CA LEU A 83 -1.50 4.68 -4.16
C LEU A 83 -2.14 4.86 -5.54
N ASP A 84 -3.19 5.67 -5.66
CA ASP A 84 -3.83 5.95 -6.95
C ASP A 84 -2.87 6.72 -7.90
N ALA A 85 -1.97 7.56 -7.36
CA ALA A 85 -0.94 8.20 -8.16
C ALA A 85 0.12 7.20 -8.67
N ILE A 86 0.46 6.19 -7.85
CA ILE A 86 1.32 5.09 -8.27
C ILE A 86 0.62 4.23 -9.33
N GLU A 87 -0.66 3.90 -9.14
CA GLU A 87 -1.45 3.11 -10.10
C GLU A 87 -1.41 3.73 -11.50
N LYS A 88 -1.64 5.04 -11.60
CA LYS A 88 -1.57 5.77 -12.88
C LYS A 88 -0.19 5.64 -13.52
N TRP A 89 0.85 5.93 -12.77
CA TRP A 89 2.24 5.89 -13.27
C TRP A 89 2.68 4.48 -13.69
N VAL A 90 2.16 3.43 -13.04
CA VAL A 90 2.44 2.04 -13.41
C VAL A 90 1.63 1.58 -14.63
N GLN A 91 0.47 2.19 -14.88
CA GLN A 91 -0.41 1.85 -15.99
C GLN A 91 -0.03 2.53 -17.30
N ASP A 92 0.52 3.74 -17.23
CA ASP A 92 1.13 4.49 -18.35
C ASP A 92 2.39 3.80 -18.88
#